data_AF-A0A6S7L2R9-F1
#
_entry.id   AF-A0A6S7L2R9-F1
#
_cell.length_a   1.000
_cell.length_b   1.000
_cell.length_c   1.000
_cell.angle_alpha   90.00
_cell.angle_beta   90.00
_cell.angle_gamma   90.00
#
_symmetry.space_group_name_H-M   'P 1'
#
loop_
_entity.id
_entity.type
_entity.pdbx_description
1 polymer ?
#
loop_
_entity_poly.entity_id
_entity_poly.type
_entity_poly.pdbx_seq_one_letter_code
_entity_poly.pdbx_strand_id
1 'polypeptide(L)'
;MMNDTDLPKQVKEAATLRLDEDDEIDSLRMDVIWGHLGNLKVSGYPRFQHLSKVAQLVLVLPHSNAEEERAFSLVRTNKTCFRGNLDINRTLSAIMTIKMNSTAPCFEYKPTDEVVKNSKKVTWQFNKSHMSKNK
;
A
#
# COMPACT_ATOMS: atom_id res chain seq x y z
N MET A 1 27.30 -19.39 -2.48
CA MET A 1 26.28 -19.48 -1.42
C MET A 1 26.89 -18.79 -0.20
N MET A 2 26.17 -17.91 0.52
CA MET A 2 26.69 -17.30 1.76
C MET A 2 27.00 -18.42 2.77
N ASN A 3 28.16 -18.35 3.42
CA ASN A 3 28.54 -19.32 4.44
C ASN A 3 27.75 -19.05 5.73
N ASP A 4 27.51 -20.09 6.55
CA ASP A 4 26.78 -19.98 7.82
C ASP A 4 27.41 -19.01 8.83
N THR A 5 28.67 -18.65 8.63
CA THR A 5 29.45 -17.69 9.43
C THR A 5 29.34 -16.24 8.95
N ASP A 6 28.74 -15.98 7.79
CA ASP A 6 28.74 -14.64 7.18
C ASP A 6 27.69 -13.69 7.79
N LEU A 7 26.68 -14.22 8.49
CA LEU A 7 25.64 -13.44 9.16
C LEU A 7 25.68 -13.63 10.68
N PRO A 8 25.53 -12.55 11.48
CA PRO A 8 25.32 -12.69 12.91
C PRO A 8 24.07 -13.54 13.21
N LYS A 9 24.17 -14.44 14.19
CA LYS A 9 23.08 -15.37 14.57
C LYS A 9 21.74 -14.66 14.78
N GLN A 10 21.75 -13.50 15.43
CA GLN A 10 20.56 -12.67 15.67
C GLN A 10 19.87 -12.21 14.37
N VAL A 11 20.66 -11.84 13.35
CA VAL A 11 20.14 -11.40 12.06
C VAL A 11 19.58 -12.59 11.29
N LYS A 12 20.26 -13.75 11.36
CA LYS A 12 19.80 -14.99 10.74
C LYS A 12 18.46 -15.43 11.33
N GLU A 13 18.35 -15.47 12.66
CA GLU A 13 17.11 -15.81 13.36
C GLU A 13 15.97 -14.84 13.04
N ALA A 14 16.24 -13.53 12.98
CA ALA A 14 15.23 -12.54 12.62
C ALA A 14 14.82 -12.60 11.14
N ALA A 15 15.70 -13.10 10.27
CA ALA A 15 15.44 -13.22 8.85
C ALA A 15 14.73 -14.53 8.47
N THR A 16 14.83 -15.59 9.27
CA THR A 16 14.19 -16.87 8.97
C THR A 16 12.67 -16.78 9.02
N LEU A 17 12.01 -17.12 7.91
CA LEU A 17 10.58 -17.38 7.86
C LEU A 17 10.34 -18.86 8.12
N ARG A 18 9.58 -19.16 9.18
CA ARG A 18 9.06 -20.50 9.41
C ARG A 18 7.75 -20.63 8.65
N LEU A 19 7.78 -21.38 7.56
CA LEU A 19 6.57 -21.88 6.90
C LEU A 19 6.21 -23.21 7.59
N ASP A 20 4.92 -23.52 7.69
CA ASP A 20 4.41 -24.63 8.52
C ASP A 20 5.06 -25.99 8.22
N GLU A 21 5.00 -26.88 9.21
CA GLU A 21 5.93 -27.96 9.60
C GLU A 21 6.32 -29.05 8.58
N ASP A 22 5.94 -29.01 7.31
CA ASP A 22 6.12 -30.17 6.41
C ASP A 22 6.89 -29.95 5.10
N ASP A 23 7.37 -28.74 4.75
CA ASP A 23 8.21 -28.56 3.57
C ASP A 23 9.42 -27.65 3.83
N GLU A 24 10.59 -28.27 3.86
CA GLU A 24 11.92 -27.73 4.14
C GLU A 24 12.35 -26.71 3.08
N ILE A 25 11.79 -25.50 3.14
CA ILE A 25 12.35 -24.30 2.50
C ILE A 25 12.35 -23.18 3.54
N ASP A 26 13.43 -23.10 4.33
CA ASP A 26 13.77 -21.93 5.13
C ASP A 26 13.95 -20.73 4.19
N SER A 27 12.90 -19.95 3.98
CA SER A 27 12.99 -18.71 3.22
C SER A 27 13.52 -17.58 4.11
N LEU A 28 14.39 -16.74 3.57
CA LEU A 28 15.01 -15.65 4.30
C LEU A 28 14.40 -14.31 3.90
N ARG A 29 14.03 -13.50 4.90
CA ARG A 29 13.64 -12.10 4.74
C ARG A 29 14.82 -11.26 4.29
N MET A 30 14.90 -11.07 2.98
CA MET A 30 15.96 -10.30 2.34
C MET A 30 16.01 -8.85 2.82
N ASP A 31 14.88 -8.25 3.21
CA ASP A 31 14.83 -6.90 3.77
C ASP A 31 15.58 -6.78 5.11
N VAL A 32 15.49 -7.80 5.96
CA VAL A 32 16.23 -7.86 7.24
C VAL A 32 17.72 -8.03 6.99
N ILE A 33 18.10 -8.91 6.06
CA ILE A 33 19.49 -9.17 5.70
C ILE A 33 20.14 -7.92 5.08
N TRP A 34 19.51 -7.33 4.07
CA TRP A 34 20.03 -6.13 3.42
C TRP A 34 20.00 -4.89 4.31
N GLY A 35 19.04 -4.82 5.24
CA GLY A 35 19.02 -3.83 6.31
C GLY A 35 20.26 -3.92 7.21
N HIS A 36 20.69 -5.14 7.57
CA HIS A 36 21.94 -5.33 8.31
C HIS A 36 23.18 -5.01 7.46
N LEU A 37 23.28 -5.59 6.26
CA LEU A 37 24.44 -5.42 5.39
C LEU A 37 24.67 -3.95 4.99
N GLY A 38 23.60 -3.19 4.78
CA GLY A 38 23.71 -1.75 4.47
C GLY A 38 24.25 -0.89 5.59
N ASN A 39 24.18 -1.37 6.84
CA ASN A 39 24.69 -0.67 8.02
C ASN A 39 26.13 -1.07 8.38
N LEU A 40 26.70 -2.10 7.74
CA LEU A 40 28.07 -2.52 7.99
C LEU A 40 29.05 -1.44 7.54
N LYS A 41 29.98 -1.08 8.43
CA LYS A 41 31.05 -0.13 8.16
C LYS A 41 32.42 -0.78 8.26
N VAL A 42 33.33 -0.39 7.39
CA VAL A 42 34.75 -0.74 7.43
C VAL A 42 35.53 0.57 7.44
N SER A 43 36.36 0.77 8.46
CA SER A 43 37.14 2.00 8.66
C SER A 43 36.29 3.28 8.63
N GLY A 44 35.06 3.21 9.14
CA GLY A 44 34.12 4.34 9.20
C GLY A 44 33.24 4.51 7.96
N TYR A 45 33.53 3.83 6.85
CA TYR A 45 32.79 3.94 5.59
C TYR A 45 31.82 2.77 5.38
N PRO A 46 30.66 2.96 4.73
CA PRO A 46 29.73 1.88 4.45
C PRO A 46 30.38 0.82 3.54
N ARG A 47 30.41 -0.43 4.00
CA ARG A 47 31.06 -1.54 3.30
C ARG A 47 30.42 -1.83 1.94
N PHE A 48 29.09 -1.67 1.85
CA PHE A 48 28.28 -2.03 0.68
C PHE A 48 27.46 -0.86 0.12
N GLN A 49 28.00 0.36 0.13
CA GLN A 49 27.25 1.60 -0.20
C GLN A 49 26.38 1.52 -1.47
N HIS A 50 26.91 1.02 -2.58
CA HIS A 50 26.19 0.95 -3.84
C HIS A 50 25.25 -0.26 -3.88
N LEU A 51 25.73 -1.41 -3.41
CA LEU A 51 25.00 -2.66 -3.46
C LEU A 51 23.74 -2.62 -2.56
N SER A 52 23.83 -1.98 -1.40
CA SER A 52 22.68 -1.77 -0.52
C SER A 52 21.62 -0.86 -1.13
N LYS A 53 22.00 0.14 -1.94
CA LYS A 53 21.03 0.96 -2.67
C LYS A 53 20.30 0.15 -3.74
N VAL A 54 21.01 -0.70 -4.47
CA VAL A 54 20.42 -1.60 -5.47
C VAL A 54 19.47 -2.58 -4.79
N ALA A 55 19.89 -3.20 -3.69
CA ALA A 55 19.05 -4.12 -2.94
C ALA A 55 17.79 -3.45 -2.40
N GLN A 56 17.90 -2.24 -1.84
CA GLN A 56 16.74 -1.45 -1.40
C GLN A 56 15.78 -1.17 -2.55
N LEU A 57 16.29 -0.79 -3.73
CA LEU A 57 15.45 -0.56 -4.90
C LEU A 57 14.69 -1.84 -5.28
N VAL A 58 15.39 -2.96 -5.40
CA VAL A 58 14.80 -4.25 -5.78
C VAL A 58 13.73 -4.69 -4.79
N LEU A 59 13.97 -4.52 -3.49
CA LEU A 59 13.04 -4.94 -2.43
C LEU A 59 11.80 -4.05 -2.30
N VAL A 60 11.83 -2.84 -2.86
CA VAL A 60 10.68 -1.92 -2.92
C VAL A 60 9.86 -2.14 -4.19
N LEU A 61 10.41 -2.83 -5.19
CA LEU A 61 9.64 -3.19 -6.37
C LEU A 61 8.57 -4.23 -5.99
N PRO A 62 7.30 -4.01 -6.36
CA PRO A 62 6.27 -5.02 -6.14
C PRO A 62 6.62 -6.29 -6.91
N HIS A 63 6.92 -7.36 -6.17
CA HIS A 63 7.31 -8.66 -6.73
C HIS A 63 6.12 -9.49 -7.23
N SER A 64 4.90 -9.05 -6.94
CA SER A 64 3.68 -9.67 -7.45
C SER A 64 2.66 -8.61 -7.83
N ASN A 65 1.77 -8.98 -8.74
CA ASN A 65 0.68 -8.11 -9.18
C ASN A 65 -0.52 -8.12 -8.22
N ALA A 66 -0.43 -8.78 -7.06
CA ALA A 66 -1.58 -9.06 -6.20
C ALA A 66 -2.23 -7.77 -5.66
N GLU A 67 -1.44 -6.75 -5.34
CA GLU A 67 -1.97 -5.45 -4.88
C GLU A 67 -2.68 -4.68 -6.01
N GLU A 68 -2.13 -4.73 -7.22
CA GLU A 68 -2.75 -4.13 -8.40
C GLU A 68 -4.04 -4.87 -8.78
N GLU A 69 -4.05 -6.20 -8.75
CA GLU A 69 -5.24 -7.01 -8.97
C GLU A 69 -6.33 -6.76 -7.92
N ARG A 70 -5.93 -6.53 -6.66
CA ARG A 70 -6.84 -6.10 -5.59
C ARG A 70 -7.42 -4.72 -5.89
N ALA A 71 -6.60 -3.78 -6.35
CA ALA A 71 -7.05 -2.45 -6.77
C ALA A 71 -8.05 -2.54 -7.93
N PHE A 72 -7.75 -3.33 -8.96
CA PHE A 72 -8.64 -3.55 -10.10
C PHE A 72 -9.94 -4.24 -9.72
N SER A 73 -9.89 -5.21 -8.82
CA SER A 73 -11.09 -5.86 -8.29
C SER A 73 -11.99 -4.84 -7.61
N LEU A 74 -11.42 -3.94 -6.79
CA LEU A 74 -12.17 -2.88 -6.14
C LEU A 74 -12.77 -1.88 -7.15
N VAL A 75 -12.02 -1.48 -8.18
CA VAL A 75 -12.54 -0.65 -9.28
C VAL A 75 -13.70 -1.36 -9.98
N ARG A 76 -13.52 -2.63 -10.35
CA ARG A 76 -14.54 -3.44 -11.03
C ARG A 76 -15.82 -3.52 -10.20
N THR A 77 -15.73 -3.84 -8.91
CA THR A 77 -16.90 -3.91 -8.03
C THR A 77 -17.69 -2.59 -8.01
N ASN A 78 -16.99 -1.45 -7.89
CA ASN A 78 -17.64 -0.13 -7.80
C ASN A 78 -18.11 0.43 -9.16
N LYS A 79 -17.53 -0.04 -10.27
CA LYS A 79 -17.94 0.31 -11.62
C LYS A 79 -19.13 -0.54 -12.09
N THR A 80 -19.05 -1.86 -12.00
CA THR A 80 -19.96 -2.75 -12.74
C THR A 80 -20.93 -3.55 -11.86
N CYS A 81 -20.65 -3.75 -10.58
CA CYS A 81 -21.33 -4.80 -9.79
C CYS A 81 -22.32 -4.27 -8.74
N PHE A 82 -22.22 -3.00 -8.33
CA PHE A 82 -23.11 -2.42 -7.31
C PHE A 82 -23.82 -1.17 -7.81
N ARG A 83 -25.01 -0.88 -7.24
CA ARG A 83 -25.98 0.18 -7.64
C ARG A 83 -25.42 1.61 -7.81
N GLY A 84 -24.15 1.85 -7.47
CA GLY A 84 -23.50 3.16 -7.58
C GLY A 84 -22.98 3.52 -8.97
N ASN A 85 -22.61 2.53 -9.82
CA ASN A 85 -21.93 2.69 -11.14
C ASN A 85 -21.18 4.03 -11.23
N LEU A 86 -20.17 4.17 -10.38
CA LEU A 86 -19.49 5.45 -10.20
C LEU A 86 -18.71 5.80 -11.45
N ASP A 87 -18.80 7.06 -11.89
CA ASP A 87 -18.04 7.54 -13.03
C ASP A 87 -16.54 7.32 -12.81
N ILE A 88 -15.93 6.54 -13.71
CA ILE A 88 -14.54 6.11 -13.59
C ILE A 88 -13.58 7.30 -13.65
N ASN A 89 -13.90 8.32 -14.45
CA ASN A 89 -13.02 9.46 -14.70
C ASN A 89 -13.14 10.58 -13.66
N ARG A 90 -14.10 10.48 -12.74
CA ARG A 90 -14.35 11.49 -11.71
C ARG A 90 -14.42 10.84 -10.34
N THR A 91 -15.62 10.45 -9.94
CA THR A 91 -15.92 10.06 -8.56
C THR A 91 -15.16 8.82 -8.13
N LEU A 92 -15.10 7.79 -8.98
CA LEU A 92 -14.43 6.53 -8.62
C LEU A 92 -12.92 6.72 -8.52
N SER A 93 -12.30 7.41 -9.48
CA SER A 93 -10.86 7.70 -9.44
C SER A 93 -10.49 8.50 -8.20
N ALA A 94 -11.22 9.58 -7.89
CA ALA A 94 -10.96 10.40 -6.71
C ALA A 94 -11.07 9.61 -5.39
N ILE A 95 -12.12 8.79 -5.24
CA ILE A 95 -12.31 7.96 -4.03
C ILE A 95 -11.21 6.90 -3.92
N MET A 96 -10.84 6.25 -5.02
CA MET A 96 -9.78 5.24 -5.04
C MET A 96 -8.42 5.86 -4.68
N THR A 97 -8.09 7.03 -5.20
CA THR A 97 -6.86 7.76 -4.85
C THR A 97 -6.79 8.05 -3.35
N ILE A 98 -7.87 8.54 -2.75
CA ILE A 98 -7.91 8.81 -1.31
C ILE A 98 -7.79 7.50 -0.52
N LYS A 99 -8.52 6.46 -0.93
CA LYS A 99 -8.53 5.17 -0.22
C LYS A 99 -7.18 4.45 -0.28
N MET A 100 -6.46 4.54 -1.40
CA MET A 100 -5.15 3.90 -1.56
C MET A 100 -4.03 4.70 -0.86
N ASN A 101 -4.14 6.03 -0.78
CA ASN A 101 -3.15 6.87 -0.13
C ASN A 101 -3.38 7.02 1.39
N SER A 102 -4.57 6.70 1.89
CA SER A 102 -4.89 6.79 3.32
C SER A 102 -4.48 5.51 4.05
N THR A 103 -3.58 5.65 5.02
CA THR A 103 -3.27 4.57 5.98
C THR A 103 -4.27 4.54 7.15
N ALA A 104 -5.03 5.62 7.35
CA ALA A 104 -6.00 5.74 8.43
C ALA A 104 -7.36 5.12 8.06
N PRO A 105 -8.08 4.53 9.03
CA PRO A 105 -9.45 4.06 8.84
C PRO A 105 -10.41 5.17 8.42
N CYS A 106 -11.43 4.84 7.62
CA CYS A 106 -12.36 5.83 7.09
C CYS A 106 -13.18 6.57 8.15
N PHE A 107 -13.38 5.99 9.34
CA PHE A 107 -14.14 6.63 10.42
C PHE A 107 -13.35 7.73 11.14
N GLU A 108 -12.02 7.77 10.97
CA GLU A 108 -11.18 8.84 11.51
C GLU A 108 -11.16 10.07 10.60
N TYR A 109 -11.57 9.92 9.36
CA TYR A 109 -11.64 11.01 8.41
C TYR A 109 -12.67 12.05 8.87
N LYS A 110 -12.16 13.22 9.27
CA LYS A 110 -12.98 14.39 9.59
C LYS A 110 -12.95 15.35 8.41
N PRO A 111 -14.07 15.54 7.69
CA PRO A 111 -14.13 16.49 6.59
C PRO A 111 -13.93 17.92 7.12
N THR A 112 -13.30 18.77 6.32
CA THR A 112 -13.15 20.19 6.66
C THR A 112 -14.49 20.92 6.62
N ASP A 113 -14.61 22.01 7.37
CA ASP A 113 -15.83 22.83 7.39
C ASP A 113 -16.22 23.34 5.99
N GLU A 114 -15.22 23.61 5.15
CA GLU A 114 -15.42 24.00 3.76
C GLU A 114 -16.09 22.89 2.94
N VAL A 115 -15.60 21.65 3.05
CA VAL A 115 -16.20 20.48 2.39
C VAL A 115 -17.65 20.32 2.85
N VAL A 116 -17.90 20.38 4.15
CA VAL A 116 -19.26 20.25 4.72
C VAL A 116 -20.18 21.36 4.19
N LYS A 117 -19.72 22.61 4.17
CA LYS A 117 -20.49 23.75 3.65
C LYS A 117 -20.83 23.59 2.17
N ASN A 118 -19.85 23.20 1.36
CA ASN A 118 -20.03 23.01 -0.07
C ASN A 118 -20.98 21.84 -0.36
N SER A 119 -20.82 20.71 0.34
CA SER A 119 -21.73 19.56 0.23
C SER A 119 -23.17 19.94 0.55
N LYS A 120 -23.42 20.65 1.67
CA LYS A 120 -24.75 21.13 2.04
C LYS A 120 -25.37 22.02 0.95
N LYS A 121 -24.59 22.94 0.38
CA LYS A 121 -25.04 23.83 -0.70
C LYS A 121 -25.48 23.03 -1.94
N VAL A 122 -24.66 22.07 -2.38
CA VAL A 122 -24.96 21.23 -3.55
C VAL A 122 -26.19 20.36 -3.30
N THR A 123 -26.29 19.71 -2.14
CA THR A 123 -27.47 18.90 -1.77
C THR A 123 -28.75 19.75 -1.76
N TRP A 124 -28.70 20.96 -1.22
CA TRP A 124 -29.85 21.87 -1.23
C TRP A 124 -30.27 22.27 -2.66
N GLN A 125 -29.31 22.59 -3.53
CA GLN A 125 -29.58 22.91 -4.94
C GLN A 125 -30.23 21.74 -5.68
N PHE A 126 -29.70 20.53 -5.48
CA PHE A 126 -30.25 19.31 -6.05
C PHE A 126 -31.68 19.05 -5.59
N ASN A 127 -31.95 19.16 -4.28
CA ASN A 127 -33.30 18.97 -3.75
C ASN A 127 -34.27 20.00 -4.33
N LYS A 128 -33.86 21.27 -4.40
CA LYS A 128 -34.67 22.34 -4.99
C LYS A 128 -35.02 22.08 -6.46
N SER A 129 -34.07 21.59 -7.27
CA SER A 129 -34.31 21.31 -8.70
C SER A 129 -35.19 20.09 -8.95
N HIS A 130 -35.27 19.15 -8.01
CA HIS A 130 -36.09 17.93 -8.13
C HIS A 130 -37.45 18.05 -7.43
N MET A 131 -37.63 19.04 -6.54
CA MET A 131 -38.93 19.38 -5.95
C MET A 131 -39.90 20.03 -6.96
N SER A 132 -39.39 20.69 -8.01
CA SER A 132 -40.22 21.42 -8.98
C SER A 132 -40.76 20.58 -10.15
N LYS A 133 -40.41 19.29 -10.24
CA LYS A 133 -40.80 18.41 -11.36
C LYS A 133 -42.01 17.49 -11.07
N ASN A 134 -42.63 17.61 -9.90
CA ASN A 134 -43.79 16.80 -9.48
C ASN A 134 -45.13 17.58 -9.51
N LYS A 135 -45.33 18.47 -10.48
CA LYS A 135 -46.63 19.09 -10.79
C LYS A 135 -46.84 19.08 -12.30
#